data_AF-A0A3P8THD4-F1
#
_entry.id   AF-A0A3P8THD4-F1
#
_cell.length_a   1.000
_cell.length_b   1.000
_cell.length_c   1.000
_cell.angle_alpha   90.00
_cell.angle_beta   90.00
_cell.angle_gamma   90.00
#
_symmetry.space_group_name_H-M   'P 1'
#
loop_
_entity.id
_entity.type
_entity.pdbx_description
1 polymer ?
#
loop_
_entity_poly.entity_id
_entity_poly.type
_entity_poly.pdbx_seq_one_letter_code
_entity_poly.pdbx_strand_id
1 'polypeptide(L)'
;MANYSHAGDHTILQNVSPLATFLKLTSLGFIIGVGVVGNLLISILLVKDKSLHRAPYYFLLDLCASDILRSAICFPFVFTSVKNGSAWTYGTLTCKVIAFLGVLSCFHTAFMLFCVSVTCCLKFHYFCQVFFSCSLFIQSYYFSYE
;
A
#
# COMPACT_ATOMS: atom_id res chain seq x y z
N MET A 1 0.69 7.16 -56.52
CA MET A 1 0.13 5.88 -56.06
C MET A 1 0.76 5.53 -54.71
N ALA A 2 0.14 5.93 -53.60
CA ALA A 2 0.62 5.64 -52.25
C ALA A 2 -0.51 4.95 -51.48
N ASN A 3 -0.43 3.63 -51.34
CA ASN A 3 -1.48 2.81 -50.69
C ASN A 3 -0.86 1.65 -49.87
N TYR A 4 0.23 1.93 -49.14
CA TYR A 4 0.91 0.91 -48.32
C TYR A 4 0.93 1.23 -46.80
N SER A 5 0.61 2.46 -46.38
CA SER A 5 0.68 2.84 -44.95
C SER A 5 -0.59 2.52 -44.16
N HIS A 6 -1.75 2.35 -44.80
CA HIS A 6 -3.03 2.16 -44.08
C HIS A 6 -3.28 0.71 -43.60
N ALA A 7 -2.58 -0.28 -44.16
CA ALA A 7 -2.73 -1.68 -43.73
C ALA A 7 -1.84 -2.03 -42.52
N GLY A 8 -0.66 -1.39 -42.41
CA GLY A 8 0.29 -1.61 -41.32
C GLY A 8 -0.15 -0.99 -39.99
N ASP A 9 -0.73 0.22 -40.01
CA ASP A 9 -1.22 0.86 -38.77
C ASP A 9 -2.41 0.12 -38.17
N HIS A 10 -3.35 -0.39 -38.96
CA HIS A 10 -4.46 -1.17 -38.43
C HIS A 10 -4.03 -2.53 -37.83
N THR A 11 -3.03 -3.20 -38.42
CA THR A 11 -2.50 -4.46 -37.86
C THR A 11 -1.60 -4.23 -36.65
N ILE A 12 -0.78 -3.18 -36.63
CA ILE A 12 -0.01 -2.80 -35.43
C ILE A 12 -0.95 -2.32 -34.33
N LEU A 13 -1.96 -1.50 -34.61
CA LEU A 13 -2.93 -1.02 -33.61
C LEU A 13 -3.85 -2.15 -33.08
N GLN A 14 -4.20 -3.12 -33.91
CA GLN A 14 -4.90 -4.34 -33.50
C GLN A 14 -4.00 -5.37 -32.81
N ASN A 15 -2.68 -5.32 -32.96
CA ASN A 15 -1.76 -6.25 -32.29
C ASN A 15 -1.18 -5.66 -30.99
N VAL A 16 -0.99 -4.33 -30.93
CA VAL A 16 -0.63 -3.61 -29.70
C VAL A 16 -1.79 -3.54 -28.72
N SER A 17 -3.05 -3.53 -29.15
CA SER A 17 -4.20 -3.52 -28.23
C SER A 17 -4.37 -4.81 -27.39
N PRO A 18 -4.33 -6.04 -27.95
CA PRO A 18 -4.40 -7.27 -27.18
C PRO A 18 -3.11 -7.53 -26.40
N LEU A 19 -1.94 -7.24 -26.99
CA LEU A 19 -0.67 -7.38 -26.29
C LEU A 19 -0.56 -6.40 -25.12
N ALA A 20 -0.93 -5.13 -25.31
CA ALA A 20 -0.92 -4.14 -24.22
C ALA A 20 -1.97 -4.49 -23.14
N THR A 21 -3.13 -5.04 -23.52
CA THR A 21 -4.12 -5.52 -22.56
C THR A 21 -3.59 -6.71 -21.76
N PHE A 22 -2.91 -7.66 -22.42
CA PHE A 22 -2.27 -8.79 -21.77
C PHE A 22 -1.14 -8.34 -20.82
N LEU A 23 -0.28 -7.42 -21.25
CA LEU A 23 0.78 -6.85 -20.42
C LEU A 23 0.20 -6.07 -19.24
N LYS A 24 -0.87 -5.29 -19.43
CA LYS A 24 -1.57 -4.58 -18.35
C LYS A 24 -2.17 -5.56 -17.34
N LEU A 25 -2.87 -6.59 -17.79
CA LEU A 25 -3.44 -7.61 -16.92
C LEU A 25 -2.37 -8.36 -16.13
N THR A 26 -1.31 -8.78 -16.82
CA THR A 26 -0.23 -9.56 -16.21
C THR A 26 0.53 -8.73 -15.19
N SER A 27 0.89 -7.49 -15.54
CA SER A 27 1.58 -6.58 -14.62
C SER A 27 0.70 -6.20 -13.42
N LEU A 28 -0.57 -5.86 -13.64
CA LEU A 28 -1.48 -5.54 -12.55
C LEU A 28 -1.74 -6.74 -11.65
N GLY A 29 -1.97 -7.92 -12.23
CA GLY A 29 -2.13 -9.18 -11.50
C GLY A 29 -0.89 -9.51 -10.68
N PHE A 30 0.30 -9.30 -11.22
CA PHE A 30 1.56 -9.50 -10.52
C PHE A 30 1.72 -8.52 -9.34
N ILE A 31 1.49 -7.22 -9.57
CA ILE A 31 1.58 -6.19 -8.51
C ILE A 31 0.59 -6.48 -7.39
N ILE A 32 -0.66 -6.82 -7.72
CA ILE A 32 -1.70 -7.18 -6.74
C ILE A 32 -1.30 -8.46 -6.01
N GLY A 33 -0.83 -9.49 -6.73
CA GLY A 33 -0.43 -10.76 -6.15
C GLY A 33 0.72 -10.61 -5.15
N VAL A 34 1.79 -9.92 -5.55
CA VAL A 34 2.92 -9.61 -4.66
C VAL A 34 2.46 -8.74 -3.49
N GLY A 35 1.58 -7.78 -3.72
CA GLY A 35 1.00 -6.95 -2.66
C GLY A 35 0.22 -7.76 -1.63
N VAL A 36 -0.67 -8.65 -2.06
CA VAL A 36 -1.45 -9.51 -1.14
C VAL A 36 -0.55 -10.46 -0.38
N VAL A 37 0.37 -11.14 -1.07
CA VAL A 37 1.30 -12.09 -0.44
C VAL A 37 2.21 -11.37 0.57
N GLY A 38 2.74 -10.21 0.20
CA GLY A 38 3.58 -9.39 1.07
C GLY A 38 2.84 -8.91 2.33
N ASN A 39 1.64 -8.33 2.16
CA ASN A 39 0.83 -7.88 3.28
C ASN A 39 0.37 -9.03 4.18
N LEU A 40 0.07 -10.20 3.61
CA LEU A 40 -0.30 -11.38 4.38
C LEU A 40 0.89 -11.94 5.17
N LEU A 41 2.08 -12.01 4.57
CA LEU A 41 3.31 -12.41 5.25
C LEU A 41 3.63 -11.47 6.41
N ILE A 42 3.57 -10.15 6.20
CA ILE A 42 3.77 -9.16 7.24
C ILE A 42 2.76 -9.37 8.37
N SER A 43 1.47 -9.50 8.04
CA SER A 43 0.41 -9.72 9.03
C SER A 43 0.63 -11.01 9.83
N ILE A 44 1.03 -12.11 9.19
CA ILE A 44 1.35 -13.39 9.86
C ILE A 44 2.56 -13.27 10.77
N LEU A 45 3.65 -12.64 10.30
CA LEU A 45 4.86 -12.42 11.07
C LEU A 45 4.57 -11.59 12.31
N LEU A 46 3.78 -10.52 12.14
CA LEU A 46 3.32 -9.67 13.22
C LEU A 46 2.46 -10.45 14.23
N VAL A 47 1.48 -11.25 13.80
CA VAL A 47 0.63 -12.04 14.72
C VAL A 47 1.44 -13.14 15.45
N LYS A 48 2.44 -13.71 14.78
CA LYS A 48 3.31 -14.73 15.40
C LYS A 48 4.23 -14.13 16.46
N ASP A 49 4.75 -12.94 16.24
CA ASP A 49 5.69 -12.31 17.17
C ASP A 49 4.97 -11.46 18.23
N LYS A 50 4.53 -12.12 19.32
CA LYS A 50 3.83 -11.46 20.43
C LYS A 50 4.69 -10.46 21.22
N SER A 51 6.02 -10.49 21.03
CA SER A 51 6.98 -9.56 21.65
C SER A 51 6.81 -8.11 21.16
N LEU A 52 6.25 -7.93 19.95
CA LEU A 52 6.10 -6.64 19.28
C LEU A 52 4.78 -5.90 19.56
N HIS A 53 3.97 -6.30 20.55
CA HIS A 53 2.72 -5.61 20.92
C HIS A 53 2.96 -4.19 21.49
N ARG A 54 3.22 -3.24 20.59
CA ARG A 54 3.37 -1.80 20.84
C ARG A 54 2.39 -1.07 19.93
N ALA A 55 2.01 0.18 20.24
CA ALA A 55 1.18 1.03 19.36
C ALA A 55 1.44 0.92 17.83
N PRO A 56 2.68 0.92 17.29
CA PRO A 56 2.96 0.73 15.85
C PRO A 56 2.44 -0.58 15.26
N TYR A 57 2.31 -1.64 16.06
CA TYR A 57 1.82 -2.94 15.64
C TYR A 57 0.39 -2.88 15.09
N TYR A 58 -0.52 -2.24 15.83
CA TYR A 58 -1.92 -2.14 15.45
C TYR A 58 -2.08 -1.29 14.17
N PHE A 59 -1.26 -0.24 14.02
CA PHE A 59 -1.22 0.56 12.78
C PHE A 59 -0.73 -0.24 11.57
N LEU A 60 0.28 -1.10 11.74
CA LEU A 60 0.77 -1.96 10.66
C LEU A 60 -0.23 -3.04 10.26
N LEU A 61 -0.95 -3.63 11.23
CA LEU A 61 -2.00 -4.59 10.94
C LEU A 61 -3.18 -3.96 10.18
N ASP A 62 -3.61 -2.77 10.61
CA ASP A 62 -4.69 -2.03 9.94
C ASP A 62 -4.31 -1.65 8.50
N LEU A 63 -3.06 -1.23 8.30
CA LEU A 63 -2.51 -1.01 6.96
C LEU A 63 -2.57 -2.28 6.10
N CYS A 64 -2.07 -3.41 6.60
CA CYS A 64 -2.10 -4.69 5.88
C CYS A 64 -3.53 -5.13 5.55
N ALA A 65 -4.47 -4.95 6.48
CA ALA A 65 -5.87 -5.30 6.29
C ALA A 65 -6.52 -4.42 5.20
N SER A 66 -6.26 -3.11 5.22
CA SER A 66 -6.72 -2.16 4.20
C SER A 66 -6.18 -2.51 2.80
N ASP A 67 -4.90 -2.88 2.71
CA ASP A 67 -4.27 -3.31 1.45
C ASP A 67 -4.82 -4.63 0.90
N ILE A 68 -5.07 -5.61 1.77
CA ILE A 68 -5.70 -6.88 1.39
C ILE A 68 -7.14 -6.64 0.92
N LEU A 69 -7.92 -5.83 1.66
CA LEU A 69 -9.30 -5.50 1.30
C LEU A 69 -9.35 -4.78 -0.06
N ARG A 70 -8.49 -3.78 -0.25
CA ARG A 70 -8.36 -3.07 -1.54
C ARG A 70 -8.01 -4.02 -2.67
N SER A 71 -7.08 -4.95 -2.46
CA SER A 71 -6.68 -5.94 -3.46
C SER A 71 -7.83 -6.90 -3.80
N ALA A 72 -8.56 -7.37 -2.78
CA ALA A 72 -9.72 -8.24 -2.94
C ALA A 72 -10.86 -7.56 -3.70
N ILE A 73 -11.01 -6.24 -3.56
CA ILE A 73 -11.97 -5.44 -4.32
C ILE A 73 -11.44 -5.20 -5.75
N CYS A 74 -10.22 -4.72 -5.93
CA CYS A 74 -9.66 -4.39 -7.25
C CYS A 74 -9.56 -5.60 -8.19
N PHE A 75 -9.19 -6.78 -7.69
CA PHE A 75 -8.97 -7.97 -8.51
C PHE A 75 -10.20 -8.39 -9.35
N PRO A 76 -11.40 -8.64 -8.77
CA PRO A 76 -12.59 -8.99 -9.54
C PRO A 76 -13.03 -7.88 -10.49
N PHE A 77 -12.84 -6.60 -10.12
CA PHE A 77 -13.22 -5.48 -10.97
C PHE A 77 -12.33 -5.32 -12.20
N VAL A 78 -11.02 -5.54 -12.04
CA VAL A 78 -10.09 -5.55 -13.18
C VAL A 78 -10.40 -6.74 -14.08
N PHE A 79 -10.55 -7.93 -13.50
CA PHE A 79 -10.83 -9.14 -14.26
C PHE A 79 -12.10 -9.01 -15.10
N THR A 80 -13.17 -8.48 -14.52
CA THR A 80 -14.44 -8.23 -15.23
C THR A 80 -14.33 -7.12 -16.27
N SER A 81 -13.60 -6.04 -15.98
CA SER A 81 -13.39 -4.94 -16.94
C SER A 81 -12.64 -5.40 -18.19
N VAL A 82 -11.67 -6.30 -18.05
CA VAL A 82 -10.92 -6.80 -19.21
C VAL A 82 -11.67 -7.89 -19.96
N LYS A 83 -12.37 -8.80 -19.26
CA LYS A 83 -13.23 -9.80 -19.91
C LYS A 83 -14.27 -9.16 -20.83
N ASN A 84 -14.76 -7.99 -20.44
CA ASN A 84 -15.83 -7.28 -21.16
C ASN A 84 -15.29 -6.23 -22.15
N GLY A 85 -14.04 -6.37 -22.59
CA GLY A 85 -13.48 -5.56 -23.68
C GLY A 85 -13.22 -4.09 -23.30
N SER A 86 -12.85 -3.83 -22.05
CA SER A 86 -12.67 -2.47 -21.51
C SER A 86 -13.97 -1.66 -21.35
N ALA A 87 -15.14 -2.29 -21.53
CA ALA A 87 -16.44 -1.67 -21.27
C ALA A 87 -16.88 -1.94 -19.83
N TRP A 88 -17.09 -0.87 -19.06
CA TRP A 88 -17.49 -0.95 -17.66
C TRP A 88 -18.92 -1.46 -17.52
N THR A 89 -19.06 -2.73 -17.12
CA THR A 89 -20.32 -3.49 -17.23
C THR A 89 -21.12 -3.56 -15.94
N TYR A 90 -20.51 -3.19 -14.81
CA TYR A 90 -21.16 -3.09 -13.49
C TYR A 90 -21.86 -1.74 -13.25
N GLY A 91 -21.95 -0.89 -14.28
CA GLY A 91 -22.56 0.45 -14.22
C GLY A 91 -21.65 1.54 -13.63
N THR A 92 -22.03 2.80 -13.86
CA THR A 92 -21.24 4.00 -13.52
C THR A 92 -21.04 4.19 -12.01
N LEU A 93 -21.96 3.68 -11.20
CA LEU A 93 -21.90 3.73 -9.73
C LEU A 93 -20.65 3.00 -9.22
N THR A 94 -20.43 1.77 -9.67
CA THR A 94 -19.32 0.92 -9.24
C THR A 94 -17.97 1.51 -9.63
N CYS A 95 -17.87 2.12 -10.81
CA CYS A 95 -16.67 2.85 -11.25
C CYS A 95 -16.33 3.99 -10.27
N LYS A 96 -17.33 4.83 -9.94
CA LYS A 96 -17.16 5.92 -8.96
C LYS A 96 -16.77 5.40 -7.58
N VAL A 97 -17.40 4.33 -7.11
CA VAL A 97 -17.11 3.74 -5.79
C VAL A 97 -15.67 3.24 -5.72
N ILE A 98 -15.18 2.53 -6.74
CA ILE A 98 -13.78 2.05 -6.75
C ILE A 98 -12.80 3.21 -6.81
N ALA A 99 -13.06 4.22 -7.64
CA ALA A 99 -12.23 5.42 -7.70
C ALA A 99 -12.17 6.11 -6.32
N PHE A 100 -13.31 6.23 -5.65
CA PHE A 100 -13.39 6.82 -4.31
C PHE A 100 -12.65 5.96 -3.26
N LEU A 101 -12.85 4.64 -3.27
CA LEU A 101 -12.13 3.71 -2.39
C LEU A 101 -10.62 3.76 -2.61
N GLY A 102 -10.15 3.93 -3.86
CA GLY A 102 -8.74 4.10 -4.17
C GLY A 102 -8.16 5.36 -3.52
N VAL A 103 -8.88 6.48 -3.62
CA VAL A 103 -8.48 7.75 -3.00
C VAL A 103 -8.50 7.63 -1.47
N LEU A 104 -9.57 7.09 -0.89
CA LEU A 104 -9.68 6.86 0.56
C LEU A 104 -8.56 5.97 1.08
N SER A 105 -8.26 4.87 0.40
CA SER A 105 -7.16 3.97 0.77
C SER A 105 -5.82 4.72 0.75
N CYS A 106 -5.58 5.57 -0.25
CA CYS A 106 -4.35 6.36 -0.32
C CYS A 106 -4.23 7.33 0.87
N PHE A 107 -5.31 8.03 1.22
CA PHE A 107 -5.34 8.91 2.40
C PHE A 107 -5.15 8.13 3.70
N HIS A 108 -5.81 6.98 3.82
CA HIS A 108 -5.69 6.10 4.98
C HIS A 108 -4.25 5.62 5.17
N THR A 109 -3.59 5.12 4.12
CA THR A 109 -2.18 4.72 4.18
C THR A 109 -1.27 5.89 4.55
N ALA A 110 -1.48 7.08 3.98
CA ALA A 110 -0.71 8.26 4.33
C ALA A 110 -0.87 8.66 5.80
N PHE A 111 -2.10 8.62 6.31
CA PHE A 111 -2.40 8.90 7.72
C PHE A 111 -1.75 7.87 8.65
N MET A 112 -1.85 6.58 8.31
CA MET A 112 -1.21 5.51 9.09
C MET A 112 0.30 5.65 9.14
N LEU A 113 0.94 5.96 8.01
CA LEU A 113 2.38 6.26 7.96
C LEU A 113 2.74 7.46 8.84
N PHE A 114 1.95 8.52 8.78
CA PHE A 114 2.14 9.69 9.64
C PHE A 114 2.02 9.32 11.13
N CYS A 115 1.01 8.56 11.53
CA CYS A 115 0.83 8.09 12.90
C CYS A 115 2.02 7.22 13.37
N VAL A 116 2.54 6.34 12.51
CA VAL A 116 3.74 5.54 12.79
C VAL A 116 4.95 6.46 13.00
N SER A 117 5.17 7.44 12.11
CA SER A 117 6.26 8.41 12.22
C SER A 117 6.18 9.22 13.52
N VAL A 118 5.00 9.74 13.88
CA VAL A 118 4.78 10.48 15.13
C VAL A 118 5.04 9.59 16.34
N THR A 119 4.54 8.35 16.32
CA THR A 119 4.75 7.39 17.41
C THR A 119 6.24 7.09 17.62
N CYS A 120 7.01 6.98 16.54
CA CYS A 120 8.46 6.81 16.59
C CYS A 120 9.17 8.06 17.12
N CYS A 121 8.78 9.25 16.66
CA CYS A 121 9.35 10.52 17.11
C CYS A 121 9.11 10.74 18.62
N LEU A 122 7.89 10.52 19.10
CA LEU A 122 7.55 10.60 20.51
C LEU A 122 8.41 9.63 21.33
N LYS A 123 8.55 8.37 20.89
CA LYS A 123 9.44 7.39 21.56
C LYS A 123 10.87 7.90 21.69
N PHE A 124 11.42 8.48 20.62
CA PHE A 124 12.77 9.05 20.65
C PHE A 124 12.89 10.24 21.60
N HIS A 125 11.90 11.14 21.59
CA HIS A 125 11.86 12.28 22.50
C HIS A 125 11.79 11.85 23.96
N TYR A 126 10.90 10.92 24.31
CA TYR A 126 10.83 10.36 25.67
C TYR A 126 12.13 9.67 26.08
N PHE A 127 12.77 8.92 25.17
CA PHE A 127 14.05 8.28 25.44
C PHE A 127 15.17 9.32 25.71
N CYS A 128 15.25 10.36 24.89
CA CYS A 128 16.24 11.43 25.04
C CYS A 128 16.03 12.22 26.34
N GLN A 129 14.78 12.51 26.70
CA GLN A 129 14.42 13.18 27.95
C GLN A 129 14.84 12.35 29.17
N VAL A 130 14.54 11.05 29.18
CA VAL A 130 14.95 10.14 30.28
C VAL A 130 16.48 10.05 30.37
N PHE A 131 17.17 9.96 29.23
CA PHE A 131 18.63 9.94 29.20
C PHE A 131 19.23 11.21 29.79
N PHE A 132 18.74 12.39 29.37
CA PHE A 132 19.21 13.68 29.89
C PHE A 132 18.89 13.86 31.38
N SER A 133 17.71 13.46 31.83
CA SER A 133 17.34 13.46 33.26
C SER A 133 18.24 12.54 34.08
N CYS A 134 18.57 11.34 33.59
CA CYS A 134 19.53 10.44 34.24
C CYS A 134 20.93 11.04 34.32
N SER A 135 21.43 11.67 33.24
CA SER A 135 22.74 12.33 33.24
C SER A 135 22.82 13.46 34.26
N LEU A 136 21.78 14.29 34.39
CA LEU A 136 21.71 15.33 35.42
C LEU A 136 21.69 14.74 36.84
N PHE A 137 20.92 13.67 37.06
CA PHE A 137 20.86 13.00 38.36
C PHE A 137 22.21 12.40 38.76
N ILE A 138 22.93 11.77 37.82
CA ILE A 138 24.27 11.22 38.06
C ILE A 138 25.27 12.34 38.36
N GLN A 139 25.22 13.45 37.63
CA GLN A 139 26.08 14.61 37.88
C GLN A 139 25.84 15.22 39.27
N SER A 140 24.58 15.35 39.68
CA SER A 140 24.23 15.84 41.02
C SER A 140 24.65 14.87 42.13
N TYR A 141 24.57 13.57 41.89
CA TYR A 141 25.01 12.57 42.86
C TYR A 141 26.54 12.57 43.04
N TYR A 142 27.29 12.74 41.94
CA TYR A 142 28.75 12.84 41.97
C TYR A 142 29.22 14.10 42.71
N PHE A 143 28.58 15.25 42.46
CA PHE A 143 28.87 16.50 43.18
C PHE A 143 28.47 16.46 44.66
N SER A 144 27.54 15.58 45.05
CA SER A 144 27.13 15.41 46.44
C SER A 144 28.05 14.47 47.24
N TYR A 145 28.97 13.79 46.57
CA TYR A 145 29.94 12.84 47.16
C TYR A 145 31.35 13.43 47.30
N GLU A 146 31.59 14.62 46.74
CA GLU A 146 32.84 15.40 46.82
C GLU A 146 32.67 16.58 47.77
#